data_AF-A0A812AM17-F1
#
_entry.id   AF-A0A812AM17-F1
#
_cell.length_a   1.000
_cell.length_b   1.000
_cell.length_c   1.000
_cell.angle_alpha   90.00
_cell.angle_beta   90.00
_cell.angle_gamma   90.00
#
_symmetry.space_group_name_H-M   'P 1'
#
loop_
_entity.id
_entity.type
_entity.pdbx_description
1 polymer ?
#
loop_
_entity_poly.entity_id
_entity_poly.type
_entity_poly.pdbx_seq_one_letter_code
_entity_poly.pdbx_strand_id
1 'polypeptide(L)'
;MCVFIKYLSIAVCSSINLCIYPCSIYLSIYLSLAFLIVVYMFMPAIWNLTGLIYLSFSISLFLAQILFLVSRYTTPQDACLSVALTMHYAFLASFFWLNVVTINVWMTVCRNPCEMMSRKGWKRFFFYSLYAWLAPLFIIIPAFLLDKHRPQSKLAPEFFLLLVIFFIYLSIYLSIYLSIYLYFHGKCSDDTIL
;
A
#
# COMPACT_ATOMS: atom_id res chain seq x y z
N MET A 1 -7.98 14.89 15.54
CA MET A 1 -7.09 13.79 15.10
C MET A 1 -5.76 13.74 15.84
N CYS A 2 -4.96 14.83 15.88
CA CYS A 2 -3.64 14.82 16.53
C CYS A 2 -3.64 14.49 18.04
N VAL A 3 -4.58 15.09 18.79
CA VAL A 3 -4.81 14.79 20.22
C VAL A 3 -5.30 13.35 20.40
N PHE A 4 -6.08 12.82 19.46
CA PHE A 4 -6.60 11.44 19.49
C PHE A 4 -5.49 10.42 19.21
N ILE A 5 -4.52 10.72 18.34
CA ILE A 5 -3.33 9.87 18.09
C ILE A 5 -2.40 9.87 19.30
N LYS A 6 -2.18 11.04 19.94
CA LYS A 6 -1.45 11.12 21.22
C LYS A 6 -2.20 10.39 22.34
N TYR A 7 -3.51 10.58 22.47
CA TYR A 7 -4.34 9.86 23.45
C TYR A 7 -4.38 8.36 23.18
N LEU A 8 -4.45 7.90 21.92
CA LEU A 8 -4.38 6.47 21.58
C LEU A 8 -3.00 5.90 21.94
N SER A 9 -1.92 6.62 21.62
CA SER A 9 -0.55 6.28 21.98
C SER A 9 -0.27 6.25 23.49
N ILE A 10 -0.90 7.16 24.24
CA ILE A 10 -0.76 7.32 25.70
C ILE A 10 -1.70 6.35 26.44
N ALA A 11 -2.92 6.13 25.95
CA ALA A 11 -3.88 5.16 26.49
C ALA A 11 -3.39 3.71 26.27
N VAL A 12 -2.79 3.41 25.12
CA VAL A 12 -2.07 2.14 24.89
C VAL A 12 -0.89 1.98 25.86
N CYS A 13 -0.34 3.07 26.40
CA CYS A 13 0.80 3.07 27.31
C CYS A 13 0.45 3.10 28.80
N SER A 14 -0.84 3.17 29.18
CA SER A 14 -1.28 3.28 30.58
C SER A 14 -1.25 1.93 31.34
N SER A 15 -0.91 0.81 30.71
CA SER A 15 -0.76 -0.49 31.36
C SER A 15 0.49 -1.19 30.86
N ILE A 16 1.49 -1.33 31.74
CA ILE A 16 2.86 -1.80 31.42
C ILE A 16 2.84 -3.13 30.65
N ASN A 17 1.99 -4.08 31.03
CA ASN A 17 1.88 -5.38 30.34
C ASN A 17 1.14 -5.33 29.01
N LEU A 18 0.21 -4.38 28.82
CA LEU A 18 -0.57 -4.22 27.59
C LEU A 18 0.20 -3.44 26.51
N CYS A 19 1.23 -2.69 26.91
CA CYS A 19 2.07 -1.90 25.99
C CYS A 19 3.22 -2.70 25.38
N ILE A 20 3.71 -3.74 26.08
CA ILE A 20 4.81 -4.59 25.61
C ILE A 20 4.43 -5.37 24.34
N TYR A 21 3.22 -5.94 24.28
CA TYR A 21 2.77 -6.74 23.15
C TYR A 21 2.63 -5.96 21.82
N PRO A 22 1.92 -4.82 21.76
CA PRO A 22 1.82 -4.05 20.52
C PRO A 22 3.15 -3.42 20.12
N CYS A 23 3.99 -2.98 21.08
CA CYS A 23 5.31 -2.43 20.78
C CYS A 23 6.28 -3.50 20.24
N SER A 24 6.25 -4.73 20.77
CA SER A 24 7.13 -5.81 20.31
C SER A 24 6.77 -6.31 18.92
N ILE A 25 5.47 -6.42 18.61
CA ILE A 25 4.98 -6.73 17.25
C ILE A 25 5.37 -5.62 16.27
N TYR A 26 5.22 -4.36 16.69
CA TYR A 26 5.57 -3.23 15.84
C TYR A 26 7.06 -3.21 15.49
N LEU A 27 7.93 -3.41 16.49
CA LEU A 27 9.37 -3.40 16.31
C LEU A 27 9.85 -4.58 15.45
N SER A 28 9.24 -5.77 15.61
CA SER A 28 9.60 -6.95 14.81
C SER A 28 9.19 -6.80 13.34
N ILE A 29 8.02 -6.20 13.07
CA ILE A 29 7.60 -5.87 11.70
C ILE A 29 8.54 -4.83 11.09
N TYR A 30 8.89 -3.78 11.83
CA TYR A 30 9.83 -2.76 11.36
C TYR A 30 11.19 -3.35 10.98
N LEU A 31 11.77 -4.19 11.85
CA LEU A 31 13.05 -4.85 11.62
C LEU A 31 13.02 -5.80 10.42
N SER A 32 11.95 -6.59 10.27
CA SER A 32 11.83 -7.53 9.15
C SER A 32 11.66 -6.83 7.80
N LEU A 33 10.89 -5.72 7.74
CA LEU A 33 10.78 -4.89 6.54
C LEU A 33 12.11 -4.22 6.18
N ALA A 34 12.81 -3.66 7.16
CA ALA A 34 14.12 -3.06 6.96
C ALA A 34 15.12 -4.08 6.42
N PHE A 35 15.14 -5.30 6.99
CA PHE A 35 15.99 -6.37 6.51
C PHE A 35 15.68 -6.77 5.06
N LEU A 36 14.40 -6.90 4.70
CA LEU A 36 14.00 -7.21 3.32
C LEU A 36 14.49 -6.15 2.33
N ILE A 37 14.32 -4.87 2.65
CA ILE A 37 14.78 -3.74 1.82
C ILE A 37 16.30 -3.80 1.65
N VAL A 38 17.03 -4.00 2.75
CA VAL A 38 18.49 -4.09 2.76
C VAL A 38 18.98 -5.26 1.90
N VAL A 39 18.42 -6.45 2.07
CA VAL A 39 18.79 -7.63 1.28
C VAL A 39 18.56 -7.37 -0.22
N TYR A 40 17.45 -6.74 -0.59
CA TYR A 40 17.17 -6.38 -1.99
C TYR A 40 18.15 -5.36 -2.57
N MET A 41 18.64 -4.43 -1.75
CA MET A 41 19.65 -3.44 -2.16
C MET A 41 21.04 -4.08 -2.34
N PHE A 42 21.42 -5.02 -1.47
CA PHE A 42 22.71 -5.71 -1.53
C PHE A 42 22.78 -6.80 -2.60
N MET A 43 21.65 -7.38 -2.98
CA MET A 43 21.57 -8.44 -3.99
C MET A 43 20.87 -7.94 -5.27
N PRO A 44 21.50 -7.09 -6.09
CA PRO A 44 20.90 -6.64 -7.35
C PRO A 44 20.74 -7.78 -8.37
N ALA A 45 21.45 -8.90 -8.18
CA ALA A 45 21.33 -10.09 -9.01
C ALA A 45 19.93 -10.73 -8.99
N ILE A 46 19.09 -10.44 -7.99
CA ILE A 46 17.71 -10.95 -7.86
C ILE A 46 16.63 -9.93 -8.24
N TRP A 47 16.98 -8.82 -8.89
CA TRP A 47 16.03 -7.79 -9.33
C TRP A 47 15.11 -8.27 -10.45
N ASN A 48 14.13 -9.08 -10.04
CA ASN A 48 13.03 -9.53 -10.86
C ASN A 48 11.82 -8.62 -10.64
N LEU A 49 10.88 -8.63 -11.60
CA LEU A 49 9.62 -7.87 -11.51
C LEU A 49 8.90 -8.11 -10.17
N THR A 50 8.72 -9.38 -9.81
CA THR A 50 8.12 -9.80 -8.55
C THR A 50 8.84 -9.17 -7.35
N GLY A 51 10.17 -9.14 -7.41
CA GLY A 51 11.01 -8.54 -6.39
C GLY A 51 10.78 -7.05 -6.18
N LEU A 52 10.74 -6.29 -7.27
CA LEU A 52 10.49 -4.85 -7.23
C LEU A 52 9.09 -4.51 -6.73
N ILE A 53 8.10 -5.36 -7.03
CA ILE A 53 6.72 -5.22 -6.51
C ILE A 53 6.71 -5.41 -4.99
N TYR A 54 7.31 -6.50 -4.49
CA TYR A 54 7.41 -6.74 -3.05
C TYR A 54 8.22 -5.65 -2.34
N LEU A 55 9.31 -5.18 -2.94
CA LEU A 55 10.12 -4.08 -2.40
C LEU A 55 9.30 -2.80 -2.28
N SER A 56 8.52 -2.45 -3.31
CA SER A 56 7.68 -1.25 -3.30
C SER A 56 6.56 -1.32 -2.26
N PHE A 57 5.93 -2.49 -2.11
CA PHE A 57 4.99 -2.77 -1.03
C PHE A 57 5.62 -2.64 0.36
N SER A 58 6.82 -3.20 0.55
CA SER A 58 7.55 -3.10 1.82
C SER A 58 7.95 -1.66 2.13
N ILE A 59 8.37 -0.87 1.13
CA ILE A 59 8.72 0.55 1.29
C ILE A 59 7.50 1.37 1.71
N SER A 60 6.33 1.17 1.10
CA SER A 60 5.12 1.91 1.48
C SER A 60 4.69 1.62 2.91
N LEU A 61 4.79 0.35 3.33
CA LEU A 61 4.52 -0.06 4.72
C LEU A 61 5.55 0.53 5.67
N PHE A 62 6.84 0.44 5.35
CA PHE A 62 7.91 0.98 6.17
C PHE A 62 7.77 2.49 6.38
N LEU A 63 7.39 3.23 5.33
CA LEU A 63 7.10 4.66 5.42
C LEU A 63 5.91 4.95 6.34
N ALA A 64 4.82 4.18 6.24
CA ALA A 64 3.68 4.30 7.15
C ALA A 64 4.09 4.08 8.61
N GLN A 65 4.99 3.14 8.87
CA GLN A 65 5.53 2.90 10.21
C GLN A 65 6.38 4.07 10.70
N ILE A 66 7.33 4.57 9.91
CA ILE A 66 8.14 5.74 10.32
C ILE A 66 7.26 6.94 10.66
N LEU A 67 6.26 7.23 9.83
CA LEU A 67 5.35 8.35 10.06
C LEU A 67 4.54 8.20 11.35
N PHE A 68 4.14 6.97 11.69
CA PHE A 68 3.47 6.69 12.95
C PHE A 68 4.36 7.00 14.16
N LEU A 69 5.65 6.63 14.11
CA LEU A 69 6.65 6.99 15.13
C LEU A 69 6.84 8.50 15.22
N VAL A 70 7.05 9.17 14.09
CA VAL A 70 7.29 10.63 14.01
C VAL A 70 6.08 11.41 14.52
N SER A 71 4.86 10.90 14.32
CA SER A 71 3.64 11.56 14.82
C SER A 71 3.63 11.75 16.34
N ARG A 72 4.33 10.90 17.10
CA ARG A 72 4.43 11.03 18.57
C ARG A 72 5.27 12.24 18.99
N TYR A 73 6.30 12.56 18.22
CA TYR A 73 7.27 13.63 18.51
C TYR A 73 6.91 14.96 17.87
N THR A 74 5.89 14.99 17.00
CA THR A 74 5.47 16.20 16.30
C THR A 74 4.64 17.10 17.25
N THR A 75 5.07 18.35 17.43
CA THR A 75 4.43 19.35 18.31
C THR A 75 3.68 20.48 17.57
N PRO A 76 4.07 20.96 16.37
CA PRO A 76 3.30 22.00 15.67
C PRO A 76 2.03 21.43 15.03
N GLN A 77 0.95 22.22 15.06
CA GLN A 77 -0.36 21.85 14.49
C GLN A 77 -0.29 21.54 12.99
N ASP A 78 0.44 22.34 12.22
CA ASP A 78 0.57 22.18 10.76
C ASP A 78 1.35 20.92 10.38
N ALA A 79 2.42 20.61 11.12
CA ALA A 79 3.18 19.39 10.91
C ALA A 79 2.36 18.14 11.25
N CYS A 80 1.46 18.21 12.22
CA CYS A 80 0.61 17.07 12.55
C CYS A 80 -0.43 16.76 11.47
N LEU A 81 -1.03 17.78 10.86
CA LEU A 81 -1.95 17.58 9.73
C LEU A 81 -1.22 16.94 8.54
N SER A 82 -0.03 17.44 8.22
CA SER A 82 0.83 16.88 7.16
C SER A 82 1.20 15.42 7.43
N VAL A 83 1.64 15.10 8.66
CA VAL A 83 1.98 13.72 9.06
C VAL A 83 0.76 12.81 8.98
N ALA A 84 -0.42 13.27 9.43
CA ALA A 84 -1.65 12.48 9.35
C ALA A 84 -2.05 12.18 7.90
N LEU A 85 -2.03 13.18 7.02
CA LEU A 85 -2.34 13.01 5.59
C LEU A 85 -1.35 12.06 4.91
N THR A 86 -0.06 12.23 5.18
CA THR A 86 1.00 11.38 4.60
C THR A 86 0.89 9.94 5.11
N MET A 87 0.53 9.75 6.38
CA MET A 87 0.27 8.43 6.94
C MET A 87 -0.90 7.74 6.22
N HIS A 88 -2.03 8.44 6.05
CA HIS A 88 -3.19 7.89 5.32
C HIS A 88 -2.82 7.52 3.87
N TYR A 89 -2.02 8.36 3.20
CA TYR A 89 -1.47 8.06 1.88
C TYR A 89 -0.66 6.78 1.86
N ALA A 90 0.27 6.60 2.81
CA ALA A 90 1.12 5.43 2.87
C ALA A 90 0.34 4.13 3.15
N PHE A 91 -0.70 4.18 3.98
CA PHE A 91 -1.60 3.03 4.20
C PHE A 91 -2.40 2.67 2.94
N LEU A 92 -2.99 3.66 2.28
CA LEU A 92 -3.72 3.45 1.02
C LEU A 92 -2.79 2.89 -0.05
N ALA A 93 -1.60 3.47 -0.23
CA ALA A 93 -0.59 2.97 -1.17
C ALA A 93 -0.22 1.52 -0.89
N SER A 94 -0.03 1.16 0.39
CA SER A 94 0.25 -0.22 0.79
C SER A 94 -0.87 -1.18 0.41
N PHE A 95 -2.13 -0.76 0.53
CA PHE A 95 -3.28 -1.55 0.09
C PHE A 95 -3.27 -1.77 -1.43
N PHE A 96 -3.04 -0.73 -2.24
CA PHE A 96 -2.95 -0.89 -3.68
C PHE A 96 -1.74 -1.73 -4.11
N TRP A 97 -0.59 -1.57 -3.46
CA TRP A 97 0.57 -2.43 -3.68
C TRP A 97 0.30 -3.89 -3.30
N LEU A 98 -0.45 -4.15 -2.23
CA LEU A 98 -0.89 -5.51 -1.88
C LEU A 98 -1.77 -6.12 -2.98
N ASN A 99 -2.68 -5.35 -3.56
CA ASN A 99 -3.47 -5.81 -4.72
C ASN A 99 -2.55 -6.17 -5.90
N VAL A 100 -1.55 -5.34 -6.22
CA VAL A 100 -0.56 -5.63 -7.26
C VAL A 100 0.21 -6.92 -6.95
N VAL A 101 0.61 -7.14 -5.69
CA VAL A 101 1.26 -8.38 -5.24
C VAL A 101 0.36 -9.58 -5.53
N THR A 102 -0.91 -9.54 -5.14
CA THR A 102 -1.87 -10.63 -5.38
C THR A 102 -2.04 -10.93 -6.86
N ILE A 103 -2.18 -9.90 -7.70
CA ILE A 103 -2.26 -10.06 -9.16
C ILE A 103 -0.97 -10.68 -9.70
N ASN A 104 0.20 -10.21 -9.26
CA ASN A 104 1.49 -10.73 -9.71
C ASN A 104 1.67 -12.20 -9.34
N VAL A 105 1.30 -12.59 -8.12
CA VAL A 105 1.31 -13.99 -7.67
C VAL A 105 0.35 -14.82 -8.51
N TRP A 106 -0.90 -14.36 -8.70
CA TRP A 106 -1.89 -15.04 -9.53
C TRP A 106 -1.36 -15.28 -10.95
N MET A 107 -0.84 -14.23 -11.60
CA MET A 107 -0.26 -14.36 -12.94
C MET A 107 0.95 -15.31 -12.96
N THR A 108 1.77 -15.33 -11.92
CA THR A 108 2.93 -16.23 -11.82
C THR A 108 2.51 -17.68 -11.71
N VAL A 109 1.41 -17.96 -11.00
CA VAL A 109 0.87 -19.31 -10.80
C VAL A 109 0.05 -19.79 -12.02
N CYS A 110 -0.67 -18.88 -12.68
CA CYS A 110 -1.61 -19.22 -13.75
C CYS A 110 -1.06 -19.10 -15.18
N ARG A 111 0.09 -18.43 -15.40
CA ARG A 111 0.72 -18.35 -16.74
C ARG A 111 1.96 -19.24 -16.83
N ASN A 112 2.24 -19.74 -18.03
CA ASN A 112 3.45 -20.51 -18.29
C ASN A 112 4.72 -19.70 -17.98
N PRO A 113 5.70 -20.29 -17.27
CA PRO A 113 6.92 -19.60 -16.83
C PRO A 113 7.79 -19.05 -17.98
N CYS A 114 7.62 -19.58 -19.21
CA CYS A 114 8.40 -19.19 -20.38
C CYS A 114 8.10 -17.76 -20.90
N GLU A 115 6.89 -17.22 -20.69
CA GLU A 115 6.54 -15.85 -21.15
C GLU A 115 7.10 -14.73 -20.24
N MET A 116 7.56 -15.08 -19.03
CA MET A 116 7.94 -14.11 -18.00
C MET A 116 9.34 -13.53 -18.20
N MET A 117 10.19 -14.17 -19.02
CA MET A 117 11.62 -13.85 -19.16
C MET A 117 11.94 -12.71 -20.16
N SER A 118 10.92 -12.05 -20.73
CA SER A 118 11.10 -11.00 -21.73
C SER A 118 11.27 -9.60 -21.10
N ARG A 119 12.01 -8.71 -21.80
CA ARG A 119 12.16 -7.23 -21.60
C ARG A 119 10.86 -6.45 -21.26
N LYS A 120 9.69 -7.10 -21.26
CA LYS A 120 8.38 -6.57 -20.85
C LYS A 120 8.23 -6.32 -19.34
N GLY A 121 9.08 -6.90 -18.48
CA GLY A 121 8.96 -6.79 -17.01
C GLY A 121 8.99 -5.34 -16.49
N TRP A 122 9.94 -4.52 -16.93
CA TRP A 122 10.06 -3.12 -16.50
C TRP A 122 8.87 -2.25 -16.90
N LYS A 123 8.31 -2.46 -18.10
CA LYS A 123 7.10 -1.76 -18.55
C LYS A 123 5.90 -2.11 -17.66
N ARG A 124 5.74 -3.39 -17.30
CA ARG A 124 4.70 -3.84 -16.37
C ARG A 124 4.87 -3.19 -14.99
N PHE A 125 6.10 -3.19 -14.46
CA PHE A 125 6.39 -2.51 -13.19
C PHE A 125 6.02 -1.02 -13.23
N PHE A 126 6.34 -0.32 -14.31
CA PHE A 126 5.99 1.09 -14.48
C PHE A 126 4.49 1.33 -14.36
N PHE A 127 3.66 0.55 -15.06
CA PHE A 127 2.19 0.68 -14.97
C PHE A 127 1.67 0.31 -13.58
N TYR A 128 2.23 -0.72 -12.93
CA TYR A 128 1.86 -1.07 -11.55
C TYR A 128 2.21 0.02 -10.55
N SER A 129 3.40 0.62 -10.69
CA SER A 129 3.85 1.73 -9.87
C SER A 129 2.93 2.93 -10.06
N LEU A 130 2.64 3.31 -11.32
CA LEU A 130 1.73 4.41 -11.63
C LEU A 130 0.35 4.20 -10.99
N TYR A 131 -0.21 3.00 -11.10
CA TYR A 131 -1.48 2.65 -10.48
C TYR A 131 -1.43 2.74 -8.94
N ALA A 132 -0.45 2.09 -8.31
CA ALA A 132 -0.39 1.96 -6.86
C ALA A 132 -0.05 3.28 -6.15
N TRP A 133 0.64 4.20 -6.82
CA TRP A 133 0.92 5.54 -6.27
C TRP A 133 -0.15 6.58 -6.61
N LEU A 134 -0.68 6.58 -7.83
CA LEU A 134 -1.70 7.58 -8.21
C LEU A 134 -3.06 7.31 -7.59
N ALA A 135 -3.50 6.05 -7.46
CA ALA A 135 -4.81 5.74 -6.91
C ALA A 135 -5.02 6.29 -5.47
N PRO A 136 -4.06 6.14 -4.53
CA PRO A 136 -4.12 6.82 -3.23
C PRO A 136 -4.18 8.35 -3.32
N LEU A 137 -3.44 8.98 -4.25
CA LEU A 137 -3.49 10.44 -4.43
C LEU A 137 -4.89 10.89 -4.86
N PHE A 138 -5.50 10.19 -5.81
CA PHE A 138 -6.85 10.47 -6.28
C PHE A 138 -7.91 10.37 -5.16
N ILE A 139 -7.70 9.53 -4.16
CA ILE A 139 -8.59 9.40 -3.00
C ILE A 139 -8.38 10.55 -2.00
N ILE A 140 -7.13 10.96 -1.77
CA ILE A 140 -6.80 11.96 -0.75
C ILE A 140 -7.06 13.40 -1.23
N ILE A 141 -6.88 13.69 -2.52
CA ILE A 141 -7.08 15.05 -3.06
C ILE A 141 -8.50 15.58 -2.78
N PRO A 142 -9.60 14.86 -3.08
CA PRO A 142 -10.96 15.30 -2.74
C PRO A 142 -11.14 15.50 -1.23
N ALA A 143 -10.57 14.60 -0.41
CA ALA A 143 -10.65 14.69 1.04
C ALA A 143 -10.00 15.99 1.56
N PHE A 144 -8.80 16.31 1.06
CA PHE A 144 -8.07 17.52 1.40
C PHE A 144 -8.80 18.79 0.90
N LEU A 145 -9.35 18.76 -0.31
CA LEU A 145 -10.11 19.88 -0.86
C LEU A 145 -11.38 20.16 -0.07
N LEU A 146 -12.10 19.11 0.36
CA LEU A 146 -13.30 19.23 1.20
C LEU A 146 -12.96 19.78 2.58
N ASP A 147 -11.87 19.31 3.20
CA ASP A 147 -11.41 19.81 4.50
C ASP A 147 -11.08 21.32 4.44
N LYS A 148 -10.44 21.76 3.35
CA LYS A 148 -10.11 23.18 3.12
C LYS A 148 -11.34 24.06 2.86
N HIS A 149 -12.34 23.57 2.13
CA HIS A 149 -13.51 24.38 1.72
C HIS A 149 -14.68 24.32 2.71
N ARG A 150 -14.82 23.25 3.49
CA ARG A 150 -15.98 23.00 4.38
C ARG A 150 -15.56 22.31 5.70
N PRO A 151 -14.81 23.00 6.59
CA PRO A 151 -14.28 22.40 7.82
C PRO A 151 -15.32 21.98 8.87
N GLN A 152 -16.61 22.34 8.71
CA GLN A 152 -17.67 22.04 9.71
C GLN A 152 -18.78 21.08 9.25
N SER A 153 -18.68 20.48 8.06
CA SER A 153 -19.69 19.51 7.62
C SER A 153 -19.43 18.12 8.21
N LYS A 154 -20.38 17.57 8.98
CA LYS A 154 -20.41 16.15 9.42
C LYS A 154 -20.39 15.13 8.26
N LEU A 155 -20.61 15.60 7.04
CA LEU A 155 -20.67 14.80 5.81
C LEU A 155 -19.28 14.40 5.26
N ALA A 156 -18.22 15.14 5.61
CA ALA A 156 -16.87 14.90 5.11
C ALA A 156 -16.29 13.50 5.43
N PRO A 157 -16.38 12.97 6.67
CA PRO A 157 -15.84 11.65 6.98
C PRO A 157 -16.59 10.50 6.31
N GLU A 158 -17.92 10.61 6.16
CA GLU A 158 -18.74 9.57 5.53
C GLU A 158 -18.49 9.50 4.01
N PHE A 159 -18.42 10.66 3.34
CA PHE A 159 -18.10 10.71 1.91
C PHE A 159 -16.69 10.17 1.62
N PHE A 160 -15.71 10.50 2.47
CA PHE A 160 -14.37 9.94 2.36
C PHE A 160 -14.36 8.42 2.49
N LEU A 161 -15.06 7.87 3.48
CA LEU A 161 -15.15 6.42 3.68
C LEU A 161 -15.81 5.74 2.48
N LEU A 162 -16.89 6.31 1.94
CA LEU A 162 -17.57 5.80 0.75
C LEU A 162 -16.67 5.82 -0.49
N LEU A 163 -15.91 6.89 -0.71
CA LEU A 163 -14.93 6.94 -1.79
C LEU A 163 -13.85 5.88 -1.63
N VAL A 164 -13.26 5.76 -0.43
CA VAL A 164 -12.25 4.74 -0.13
C VAL A 164 -12.81 3.35 -0.42
N ILE A 165 -13.99 3.03 0.10
CA ILE A 165 -14.66 1.74 -0.10
C ILE A 165 -14.91 1.52 -1.60
N PHE A 166 -15.49 2.49 -2.31
CA PHE A 166 -15.78 2.38 -3.73
C PHE A 166 -14.52 2.10 -4.56
N PHE A 167 -13.44 2.86 -4.36
CA PHE A 167 -12.18 2.65 -5.08
C PHE A 167 -11.51 1.32 -4.71
N ILE A 168 -11.62 0.87 -3.45
CA ILE A 168 -11.13 -0.45 -3.02
C ILE A 168 -11.92 -1.58 -3.69
N TYR A 169 -13.25 -1.51 -3.68
CA TYR A 169 -14.08 -2.53 -4.33
C TYR A 169 -13.90 -2.54 -5.85
N LEU A 170 -13.82 -1.36 -6.47
CA LEU A 170 -13.55 -1.22 -7.90
C LEU A 170 -12.18 -1.81 -8.26
N SER A 171 -11.15 -1.50 -7.48
CA SER A 171 -9.80 -2.06 -7.71
C SER A 171 -9.77 -3.58 -7.56
N ILE A 172 -10.36 -4.14 -6.51
CA ILE A 172 -10.47 -5.59 -6.33
C ILE A 172 -11.25 -6.21 -7.50
N TYR A 173 -12.40 -5.64 -7.87
CA TYR A 173 -13.24 -6.13 -8.96
C TYR A 173 -12.49 -6.11 -10.30
N LEU A 174 -11.83 -5.01 -10.64
CA LEU A 174 -11.03 -4.90 -11.86
C LEU A 174 -9.85 -5.87 -11.84
N SER A 175 -9.22 -6.08 -10.69
CA SER A 175 -8.12 -7.02 -10.52
C SER A 175 -8.57 -8.46 -10.76
N ILE A 176 -9.72 -8.84 -10.21
CA ILE A 176 -10.34 -10.15 -10.43
C ILE A 176 -10.77 -10.30 -11.90
N TYR A 177 -11.46 -9.31 -12.46
CA TYR A 177 -11.90 -9.33 -13.86
C TYR A 177 -10.72 -9.47 -14.83
N LEU A 178 -9.66 -8.68 -14.63
CA LEU A 178 -8.45 -8.75 -15.44
C LEU A 178 -7.75 -10.11 -15.28
N SER A 179 -7.71 -10.65 -14.06
CA SER A 179 -7.13 -11.97 -13.76
C SER A 179 -7.89 -13.10 -14.46
N ILE A 180 -9.22 -13.01 -14.50
CA ILE A 180 -10.11 -13.95 -15.23
C ILE A 180 -9.96 -13.76 -16.74
N TYR A 181 -9.98 -12.53 -17.24
CA TYR A 181 -9.81 -12.24 -18.66
C TYR A 181 -8.47 -12.77 -19.18
N LEU A 182 -7.39 -12.56 -18.42
CA LEU A 182 -6.07 -13.09 -18.75
C LEU A 182 -5.98 -14.62 -18.61
N TYR A 183 -6.75 -15.24 -17.72
CA TYR A 183 -6.84 -16.70 -17.60
C TYR A 183 -7.50 -17.31 -18.85
N PHE A 184 -8.64 -16.76 -19.27
CA PHE A 184 -9.35 -17.25 -20.47
C PHE A 184 -8.60 -16.95 -21.77
N HIS A 185 -8.06 -15.73 -21.93
CA HIS A 185 -7.36 -15.34 -23.14
C HIS A 185 -5.89 -15.83 -23.17
N GLY A 186 -5.33 -16.22 -22.01
CA GLY A 186 -3.99 -16.78 -21.90
C GLY A 186 -3.89 -18.23 -22.38
N LYS A 187 -4.96 -19.02 -22.21
CA LYS A 187 -5.00 -20.42 -22.70
C LYS A 187 -5.05 -20.55 -24.23
N CYS A 188 -5.61 -19.57 -24.94
CA CYS A 188 -5.71 -19.63 -26.41
C CYS A 188 -4.37 -19.58 -27.16
N SER A 189 -3.23 -19.34 -26.48
CA SER A 189 -1.92 -19.36 -27.16
C SER A 189 -1.19 -20.70 -27.11
N ASP A 190 -1.62 -21.67 -26.29
CA ASP A 190 -0.96 -22.97 -26.20
C ASP A 190 -1.68 -24.07 -27.02
N ASP A 191 -2.96 -23.91 -27.34
CA ASP A 191 -3.72 -24.90 -28.11
C ASP A 191 -3.60 -24.73 -29.64
N THR A 192 -2.70 -23.87 -30.14
CA THR A 192 -2.41 -23.71 -31.59
C THR A 192 -1.14 -24.42 -32.05
N ILE A 193 -0.61 -25.35 -31.24
CA ILE A 193 0.47 -26.27 -31.63
C ILE A 193 -0.02 -27.70 -31.40
N LEU A 194 -1.02 -28.11 -32.19
CA LEU A 194 -1.42 -29.51 -32.37
C LEU A 194 -1.55 -29.76 -33.87
#